data_AF-A0A1N6IQD4-F1
#
_entry.id   AF-A0A1N6IQD4-F1
#
_cell.length_a   1.000
_cell.length_b   1.000
_cell.length_c   1.000
_cell.angle_alpha   90.00
_cell.angle_beta   90.00
_cell.angle_gamma   90.00
#
_symmetry.space_group_name_H-M   'P 1'
#
loop_
_entity.id
_entity.type
_entity.pdbx_description
1 polymer ?
#
loop_
_entity_poly.entity_id
_entity_poly.type
_entity_poly.pdbx_seq_one_letter_code
_entity_poly.pdbx_strand_id
1 'polypeptide(L)'
;MGHQSPSSRRRRSQPPSVQKLEARDLPTAPTFYGLLPRPTVHVSQTAAHDLTPRGQAKFAFVGLFKGTFTTGPALFQDQAAQTFIRGAGTASAALHANIQAALYTPREPNAPTTGLLGLFDKTVSNSSSQVFLTLTSDPTSLDRTGRPTRFTWSAENGSGGFGGATGEGTMEIRYSPRRNMLKGATRAGTVSIILKGQIVTDNGVSNLLTISP
;
A
#
# COMPACT_ATOMS: atom_id res chain seq x y z
N MET A 1 41.87 -1.51 62.56
CA MET A 1 40.89 -1.54 63.66
C MET A 1 39.66 -0.82 63.14
N GLY A 2 38.57 -1.44 62.71
CA GLY A 2 37.81 -2.54 63.29
C GLY A 2 36.56 -1.93 63.95
N HIS A 3 35.37 -2.11 63.38
CA HIS A 3 34.11 -2.42 64.08
C HIS A 3 32.98 -2.71 63.08
N GLN A 4 32.15 -3.67 63.48
CA GLN A 4 31.18 -4.45 62.72
C GLN A 4 29.78 -3.82 62.72
N SER A 5 28.96 -4.13 61.71
CA SER A 5 27.50 -3.92 61.65
C SER A 5 26.74 -4.67 62.76
N PRO A 6 25.45 -4.32 63.04
CA PRO A 6 24.36 -5.13 62.45
C PRO A 6 23.02 -4.41 62.13
N SER A 7 22.39 -4.92 61.07
CA SER A 7 20.95 -5.14 60.78
C SER A 7 19.83 -4.35 61.49
N SER A 8 18.82 -3.87 60.74
CA SER A 8 17.54 -4.63 60.57
C SER A 8 16.43 -3.95 59.71
N ARG A 9 15.92 -4.75 58.77
CA ARG A 9 14.51 -5.00 58.34
C ARG A 9 13.49 -3.84 58.19
N ARG A 10 12.93 -3.74 56.96
CA ARG A 10 11.47 -3.80 56.66
C ARG A 10 11.27 -4.13 55.17
N ARG A 11 10.89 -5.39 54.87
CA ARG A 11 9.56 -5.86 54.40
C ARG A 11 9.18 -5.38 52.99
N ARG A 12 9.28 -6.29 52.00
CA ARG A 12 8.19 -7.06 51.35
C ARG A 12 7.49 -6.31 50.20
N SER A 13 7.78 -6.73 48.98
CA SER A 13 6.75 -7.24 48.06
C SER A 13 7.39 -8.28 47.14
N GLN A 14 6.83 -9.49 47.14
CA GLN A 14 7.18 -10.55 46.21
C GLN A 14 6.37 -10.35 44.93
N PRO A 15 6.96 -10.47 43.73
CA PRO A 15 6.17 -10.79 42.54
C PRO A 15 5.78 -12.29 42.57
N PRO A 16 4.59 -12.63 42.04
CA PRO A 16 4.02 -13.97 42.16
C PRO A 16 4.81 -15.03 41.40
N SER A 17 4.99 -16.17 42.05
CA SER A 17 5.46 -17.42 41.45
C SER A 17 4.41 -17.95 40.47
N VAL A 18 4.75 -18.01 39.19
CA VAL A 18 4.00 -18.85 38.24
C VAL A 18 4.39 -20.30 38.50
N GLN A 19 3.52 -21.00 39.22
CA GLN A 19 3.56 -22.45 39.38
C GLN A 19 3.53 -23.12 38.01
N LYS A 20 4.49 -24.02 37.77
CA LYS A 20 4.33 -25.09 36.79
C LYS A 20 3.24 -26.02 37.34
N LEU A 21 2.06 -25.96 36.74
CA LEU A 21 1.01 -26.95 36.96
C LEU A 21 0.88 -27.82 35.71
N GLU A 22 1.56 -28.94 35.80
CA GLU A 22 1.13 -30.26 35.36
C GLU A 22 0.34 -30.34 34.05
N ALA A 23 1.04 -30.86 33.05
CA ALA A 23 0.45 -31.71 32.03
C ALA A 23 -0.50 -32.71 32.70
N ARG A 24 -1.80 -32.47 32.56
CA ARG A 24 -2.82 -33.50 32.70
C ARG A 24 -3.38 -33.74 31.31
N ASP A 25 -2.94 -34.86 30.75
CA ASP A 25 -3.70 -35.62 29.77
C ASP A 25 -5.15 -35.71 30.24
N LEU A 26 -6.06 -35.16 29.45
CA LEU A 26 -7.44 -35.60 29.41
C LEU A 26 -7.68 -36.13 27.99
N PRO A 27 -7.92 -37.44 27.84
CA PRO A 27 -8.33 -38.01 26.57
C PRO A 27 -9.83 -37.78 26.35
N THR A 28 -10.19 -37.72 25.07
CA THR A 28 -11.51 -38.05 24.52
C THR A 28 -12.60 -36.98 24.57
N ALA A 29 -12.87 -36.38 23.39
CA ALA A 29 -14.02 -36.80 22.59
C ALA A 29 -13.86 -36.33 21.12
N PRO A 30 -14.06 -37.19 20.11
CA PRO A 30 -14.24 -36.75 18.74
C PRO A 30 -15.66 -36.20 18.61
N THR A 31 -15.79 -34.88 18.52
CA THR A 31 -17.07 -34.27 18.16
C THR A 31 -17.26 -34.43 16.64
N PHE A 32 -17.81 -35.57 16.24
CA PHE A 32 -18.50 -35.72 14.97
C PHE A 32 -19.73 -34.80 14.97
N TYR A 33 -19.57 -33.60 14.43
CA TYR A 33 -20.67 -32.77 13.96
C TYR A 33 -20.35 -32.27 12.56
N GLY A 34 -21.11 -32.75 11.58
CA GLY A 34 -21.45 -32.01 10.38
C GLY A 34 -20.46 -32.12 9.23
N LEU A 35 -20.60 -33.18 8.44
CA LEU A 35 -20.51 -33.11 6.97
C LEU A 35 -21.61 -32.21 6.41
N LEU A 36 -21.63 -30.95 6.83
CA LEU A 36 -22.26 -29.91 6.03
C LEU A 36 -21.10 -29.29 5.26
N PRO A 37 -21.16 -29.20 3.92
CA PRO A 37 -20.25 -28.31 3.23
C PRO A 37 -20.38 -26.97 3.93
N ARG A 38 -19.30 -26.48 4.56
CA ARG A 38 -19.19 -25.06 4.83
C ARG A 38 -19.60 -24.41 3.52
N PRO A 39 -20.58 -23.50 3.48
CA PRO A 39 -20.75 -22.71 2.29
C PRO A 39 -19.39 -22.03 2.11
N THR A 40 -18.61 -22.55 1.16
CA THR A 40 -17.63 -21.76 0.47
C THR A 40 -18.51 -20.69 -0.14
N VAL A 41 -18.64 -19.57 0.58
CA VAL A 41 -19.17 -18.37 -0.03
C VAL A 41 -18.10 -18.04 -1.04
N HIS A 42 -18.22 -18.63 -2.23
CA HIS A 42 -17.74 -18.02 -3.44
C HIS A 42 -18.52 -16.71 -3.48
N VAL A 43 -17.95 -15.68 -2.87
CA VAL A 43 -18.28 -14.32 -3.26
C VAL A 43 -17.87 -14.33 -4.72
N SER A 44 -18.84 -14.58 -5.61
CA SER A 44 -18.69 -14.28 -7.02
C SER A 44 -18.02 -12.92 -7.04
N GLN A 45 -16.83 -12.83 -7.65
CA GLN A 45 -16.14 -11.58 -7.91
C GLN A 45 -17.09 -10.76 -8.76
N THR A 46 -18.05 -10.14 -8.11
CA THR A 46 -19.00 -9.26 -8.73
C THR A 46 -18.14 -8.04 -8.96
N ALA A 47 -17.93 -7.73 -10.23
CA ALA A 47 -17.25 -6.52 -10.62
C ALA A 47 -17.77 -5.39 -9.72
N ALA A 48 -16.89 -4.49 -9.30
CA ALA A 48 -17.15 -3.32 -8.44
C ALA A 48 -18.53 -2.65 -8.64
N HIS A 49 -19.08 -2.75 -9.86
CA HIS A 49 -20.36 -2.29 -10.34
C HIS A 49 -21.61 -2.90 -9.65
N ASP A 50 -21.56 -4.10 -9.07
CA ASP A 50 -22.74 -4.75 -8.46
C ASP A 50 -22.88 -4.52 -6.95
N LEU A 51 -21.93 -3.77 -6.35
CA LEU A 51 -22.00 -3.39 -4.95
C LEU A 51 -22.93 -2.19 -4.75
N THR A 52 -23.76 -2.24 -3.71
CA THR A 52 -24.50 -1.04 -3.26
C THR A 52 -23.53 0.12 -2.97
N PRO A 53 -23.96 1.40 -3.03
CA PRO A 53 -23.07 2.53 -2.72
C PRO A 53 -22.37 2.41 -1.36
N ARG A 54 -23.06 1.84 -0.37
CA ARG A 54 -22.48 1.52 0.94
C ARG A 54 -21.41 0.43 0.87
N GLY A 55 -21.63 -0.59 0.04
CA GLY A 55 -20.63 -1.62 -0.27
C GLY A 55 -19.40 -1.02 -0.95
N GLN A 56 -19.59 -0.21 -1.99
CA GLN A 56 -18.50 0.46 -2.71
C GLN A 56 -17.66 1.35 -1.78
N ALA A 57 -18.29 2.10 -0.86
CA ALA A 57 -17.59 2.92 0.12
C ALA A 57 -16.71 2.07 1.07
N LYS A 58 -17.13 0.85 1.41
CA LYS A 58 -16.36 -0.06 2.27
C LYS A 58 -15.12 -0.62 1.56
N PHE A 59 -15.19 -0.81 0.24
CA PHE A 59 -14.08 -1.31 -0.57
C PHE A 59 -13.30 -0.21 -1.29
N ALA A 60 -13.55 1.06 -0.96
CA ALA A 60 -12.83 2.20 -1.52
C ALA A 60 -11.36 2.18 -1.09
N PHE A 61 -10.48 1.99 -2.07
CA PHE A 61 -9.05 2.18 -1.91
C PHE A 61 -8.73 3.67 -1.98
N VAL A 62 -8.07 4.20 -0.95
CA VAL A 62 -7.56 5.57 -0.92
C VAL A 62 -6.10 5.55 -0.49
N GLY A 63 -5.25 6.21 -1.25
CA GLY A 63 -3.82 6.37 -0.94
C GLY A 63 -3.43 7.84 -0.96
N LEU A 64 -2.67 8.29 0.04
CA LEU A 64 -2.18 9.65 0.18
C LEU A 64 -0.66 9.62 0.34
N PHE A 65 0.05 10.17 -0.64
CA PHE A 65 1.51 10.12 -0.69
C PHE A 65 2.11 11.49 -0.92
N LYS A 66 3.30 11.70 -0.34
CA LYS A 66 4.15 12.86 -0.62
C LYS A 66 5.57 12.40 -0.93
N GLY A 67 6.24 13.15 -1.78
CA GLY A 67 7.55 12.74 -2.24
C GLY A 67 8.26 13.78 -3.10
N THR A 68 9.22 13.29 -3.87
CA THR A 68 9.96 14.06 -4.86
C THR A 68 9.71 13.54 -6.25
N PHE A 69 9.88 14.42 -7.23
CA PHE A 69 9.90 14.04 -8.64
C PHE A 69 11.14 14.62 -9.31
N THR A 70 11.60 13.94 -10.35
CA THR A 70 12.66 14.36 -11.25
C THR A 70 12.28 14.01 -12.67
N THR A 71 12.31 15.00 -13.57
CA THR A 71 12.12 14.82 -15.00
C THR A 71 13.49 14.86 -15.67
N GLY A 72 13.76 13.91 -16.54
CA GLY A 72 14.98 13.79 -17.32
C GLY A 72 14.67 13.64 -18.82
N PRO A 73 15.73 13.47 -19.64
CA PRO A 73 15.57 13.17 -21.05
C PRO A 73 14.85 11.82 -21.25
N ALA A 74 14.21 11.68 -22.41
CA ALA A 74 13.62 10.44 -22.84
C ALA A 74 14.67 9.32 -23.01
N LEU A 75 14.26 8.08 -22.72
CA LEU A 75 15.06 6.88 -23.00
C LEU A 75 14.79 6.30 -24.40
N PHE A 76 13.60 6.56 -24.93
CA PHE A 76 13.13 6.02 -26.21
C PHE A 76 12.77 7.16 -27.17
N GLN A 77 12.82 6.91 -28.49
CA GLN A 77 12.65 7.95 -29.51
C GLN A 77 11.22 8.49 -29.61
N ASP A 78 10.24 7.69 -29.22
CA ASP A 78 8.81 8.01 -29.15
C ASP A 78 8.45 8.83 -27.89
N GLN A 79 9.41 9.06 -27.00
CA GLN A 79 9.22 9.81 -25.76
C GLN A 79 9.86 11.19 -25.85
N ALA A 80 9.19 12.19 -25.30
CA ALA A 80 9.73 13.54 -25.11
C ALA A 80 10.50 13.65 -23.78
N ALA A 81 10.03 12.98 -22.73
CA ALA A 81 10.64 13.03 -21.41
C ALA A 81 10.21 11.83 -20.56
N GLN A 82 11.00 11.55 -19.52
CA GLN A 82 10.63 10.63 -18.46
C GLN A 82 10.61 11.35 -17.12
N THR A 83 9.59 11.10 -16.30
CA THR A 83 9.50 11.62 -14.93
C THR A 83 9.49 10.47 -13.93
N PHE A 84 10.45 10.49 -13.02
CA PHE A 84 10.52 9.58 -11.89
C PHE A 84 9.95 10.23 -10.65
N ILE A 85 9.18 9.47 -9.89
CA ILE A 85 8.57 9.90 -8.63
C ILE A 85 8.93 8.87 -7.55
N ARG A 86 9.31 9.36 -6.37
CA ARG A 86 9.47 8.55 -5.18
C ARG A 86 8.77 9.22 -4.02
N GLY A 87 7.98 8.48 -3.26
CA GLY A 87 7.23 9.01 -2.14
C GLY A 87 6.93 7.99 -1.07
N ALA A 88 6.41 8.48 0.03
CA ALA A 88 5.91 7.68 1.13
C ALA A 88 4.60 8.29 1.64
N GLY A 89 3.81 7.46 2.30
CA GLY A 89 2.49 7.86 2.75
C GLY A 89 1.71 6.70 3.34
N THR A 90 0.39 6.81 3.25
CA THR A 90 -0.57 5.87 3.82
C THR A 90 -1.56 5.44 2.76
N ALA A 91 -2.06 4.22 2.85
CA ALA A 91 -3.17 3.75 2.04
C ALA A 91 -4.20 3.02 2.90
N SER A 92 -5.44 2.89 2.44
CA SER A 92 -6.48 2.13 3.15
C SER A 92 -6.03 0.70 3.50
N ALA A 93 -5.17 0.11 2.68
CA ALA A 93 -4.61 -1.23 2.86
C ALA A 93 -3.28 -1.27 3.62
N ALA A 94 -2.63 -0.13 3.90
CA ALA A 94 -1.30 -0.08 4.50
C ALA A 94 -1.08 1.19 5.34
N LEU A 95 -0.78 1.02 6.63
CA LEU A 95 -0.49 2.14 7.53
C LEU A 95 0.72 2.95 7.05
N HIS A 96 1.72 2.27 6.49
CA HIS A 96 2.89 2.88 5.88
C HIS A 96 3.16 2.22 4.53
N ALA A 97 3.17 3.02 3.48
CA ALA A 97 3.49 2.57 2.14
C ALA A 97 4.46 3.52 1.46
N ASN A 98 5.33 2.93 0.65
CA ASN A 98 6.17 3.65 -0.29
C ASN A 98 5.54 3.58 -1.69
N ILE A 99 5.78 4.62 -2.48
CA ILE A 99 5.48 4.59 -3.91
C ILE A 99 6.74 4.89 -4.72
N GLN A 100 6.84 4.23 -5.86
CA GLN A 100 7.79 4.58 -6.91
C GLN A 100 7.03 4.60 -8.23
N ALA A 101 7.14 5.68 -8.99
CA ALA A 101 6.50 5.76 -10.29
C ALA A 101 7.46 6.25 -11.36
N ALA A 102 7.24 5.77 -12.58
CA ALA A 102 7.86 6.25 -13.80
C ALA A 102 6.76 6.64 -14.78
N LEU A 103 6.79 7.89 -15.24
CA LEU A 103 5.86 8.45 -16.22
C LEU A 103 6.63 8.75 -17.50
N TYR A 104 6.04 8.43 -18.65
CA TYR A 104 6.62 8.58 -19.97
C TYR A 104 5.76 9.53 -20.78
N THR A 105 6.28 10.73 -21.03
CA THR A 105 5.59 11.73 -21.84
C THR A 105 5.88 11.43 -23.31
N PRO A 106 4.87 11.15 -24.15
CA PRO A 106 5.09 10.88 -25.56
C PRO A 106 5.56 12.13 -26.30
N ARG A 107 6.25 11.92 -27.41
CA ARG A 107 6.62 13.00 -28.34
C ARG A 107 5.40 13.55 -29.10
N GLU A 108 4.42 12.69 -29.37
CA GLU A 108 3.16 13.08 -29.99
C GLU A 108 2.30 13.89 -29.01
N PRO A 109 1.93 15.15 -29.33
CA PRO A 109 1.25 16.04 -28.38
C PRO A 109 -0.12 15.56 -27.87
N ASN A 110 -0.79 14.72 -28.63
CA ASN A 110 -2.13 14.23 -28.32
C ASN A 110 -2.13 12.83 -27.70
N ALA A 111 -0.98 12.16 -27.66
CA ALA A 111 -0.88 10.85 -27.04
C ALA A 111 -0.89 11.00 -25.50
N PRO A 112 -1.56 10.09 -24.77
CA PRO A 112 -1.56 10.14 -23.32
C PRO A 112 -0.16 9.80 -22.78
N THR A 113 0.22 10.48 -21.70
CA THR A 113 1.36 10.06 -20.88
C THR A 113 1.00 8.73 -20.20
N THR A 114 1.85 7.74 -20.39
CA THR A 114 1.70 6.42 -19.75
C THR A 114 2.68 6.29 -18.59
N GLY A 115 2.47 5.30 -17.73
CA GLY A 115 3.42 5.05 -16.66
C GLY A 115 3.15 3.78 -15.88
N LEU A 116 4.05 3.52 -14.95
CA LEU A 116 3.92 2.46 -13.96
C LEU A 116 4.13 3.06 -12.57
N LEU A 117 3.31 2.65 -11.61
CA LEU A 117 3.46 2.98 -10.20
C LEU A 117 3.50 1.69 -9.39
N GLY A 118 4.60 1.45 -8.68
CA GLY A 118 4.68 0.43 -7.65
C GLY A 118 4.28 1.00 -6.30
N LEU A 119 3.35 0.34 -5.62
CA LEU A 119 3.01 0.58 -4.22
C LEU A 119 3.57 -0.56 -3.39
N PHE A 120 4.35 -0.21 -2.37
CA PHE A 120 5.07 -1.15 -1.52
C PHE A 120 4.64 -0.96 -0.08
N ASP A 121 4.04 -1.98 0.51
CA ASP A 121 3.69 -1.98 1.93
C ASP A 121 4.97 -2.10 2.78
N LYS A 122 5.05 -1.31 3.85
CA LYS A 122 6.15 -1.31 4.82
C LYS A 122 5.75 -1.83 6.19
N THR A 123 4.56 -2.42 6.32
CA THR A 123 4.14 -3.00 7.59
C THR A 123 5.06 -4.18 7.96
N VAL A 124 5.49 -4.24 9.22
CA VAL A 124 6.68 -4.99 9.72
C VAL A 124 6.66 -6.50 9.43
N SER A 125 5.49 -7.08 9.14
CA SER A 125 5.31 -8.49 8.80
C SER A 125 5.20 -8.79 7.28
N ASN A 126 5.03 -7.77 6.44
CA ASN A 126 4.58 -7.90 5.04
C ASN A 126 5.51 -7.21 4.03
N SER A 127 6.82 -7.27 4.26
CA SER A 127 7.84 -6.58 3.43
C SER A 127 7.90 -6.98 1.95
N SER A 128 7.17 -8.03 1.53
CA SER A 128 7.03 -8.48 0.14
C SER A 128 5.69 -8.10 -0.52
N SER A 129 4.84 -7.34 0.19
CA SER A 129 3.53 -6.95 -0.32
C SER A 129 3.65 -5.72 -1.22
N GLN A 130 3.38 -5.93 -2.50
CA GLN A 130 3.46 -4.88 -3.51
C GLN A 130 2.40 -5.07 -4.59
N VAL A 131 1.94 -3.96 -5.16
CA VAL A 131 1.06 -3.94 -6.33
C VAL A 131 1.59 -2.94 -7.33
N PHE A 132 1.50 -3.28 -8.62
CA PHE A 132 1.89 -2.39 -9.71
C PHE A 132 0.64 -1.89 -10.42
N LEU A 133 0.60 -0.59 -10.64
CA LEU A 133 -0.50 0.10 -11.31
C LEU A 133 0.00 0.60 -12.67
N THR A 134 -0.70 0.21 -13.73
CA THR A 134 -0.53 0.81 -15.06
C THR A 134 -1.28 2.12 -15.10
N LEU A 135 -0.62 3.18 -15.56
CA LEU A 135 -1.14 4.55 -15.54
C LEU A 135 -1.37 5.06 -16.95
N THR A 136 -2.50 5.72 -17.17
CA THR A 136 -2.79 6.46 -18.42
C THR A 136 -3.30 7.84 -18.07
N SER A 137 -2.65 8.90 -18.57
CA SER A 137 -3.06 10.27 -18.27
C SER A 137 -4.30 10.67 -19.05
N ASP A 138 -5.11 11.53 -18.45
CA ASP A 138 -6.05 12.37 -19.20
C ASP A 138 -5.26 13.50 -19.89
N PRO A 139 -5.21 13.56 -21.23
CA PRO A 139 -4.43 14.56 -21.97
C PRO A 139 -4.96 15.98 -21.77
N THR A 140 -6.19 16.15 -21.28
CA THR A 140 -6.79 17.47 -21.00
C THR A 140 -6.45 17.98 -19.60
N SER A 141 -6.04 17.10 -18.69
CA SER A 141 -5.77 17.42 -17.29
C SER A 141 -4.30 17.79 -17.05
N LEU A 142 -3.87 18.94 -17.57
CA LEU A 142 -2.49 19.42 -17.46
C LEU A 142 -2.31 20.54 -16.43
N ASP A 143 -1.14 20.60 -15.78
CA ASP A 143 -0.75 21.76 -14.99
C ASP A 143 -0.32 22.94 -15.88
N ARG A 144 -0.07 24.11 -15.28
CA ARG A 144 0.38 25.33 -15.98
C ARG A 144 1.67 25.17 -16.79
N THR A 145 2.34 24.04 -16.67
CA THR A 145 3.61 23.74 -17.33
C THR A 145 3.53 22.51 -18.21
N GLY A 146 2.31 22.10 -18.58
CA GLY A 146 2.03 21.00 -19.51
C GLY A 146 2.22 19.60 -18.92
N ARG A 147 2.36 19.44 -17.60
CA ARG A 147 2.49 18.10 -17.00
C ARG A 147 1.11 17.51 -16.68
N PRO A 148 0.87 16.22 -16.93
CA PRO A 148 -0.39 15.61 -16.55
C PRO A 148 -0.57 15.53 -15.04
N THR A 149 -1.77 15.88 -14.59
CA THR A 149 -2.18 15.96 -13.18
C THR A 149 -3.21 14.92 -12.80
N ARG A 150 -3.84 14.26 -13.79
CA ARG A 150 -4.81 13.19 -13.56
C ARG A 150 -4.51 11.99 -14.45
N PHE A 151 -4.60 10.81 -13.87
CA PHE A 151 -4.44 9.53 -14.55
C PHE A 151 -5.56 8.60 -14.15
N THR A 152 -5.96 7.72 -15.05
CA THR A 152 -6.60 6.46 -14.69
C THR A 152 -5.52 5.44 -14.37
N TRP A 153 -5.86 4.47 -13.54
CA TRP A 153 -4.98 3.35 -13.26
C TRP A 153 -5.72 2.02 -13.29
N SER A 154 -5.00 0.97 -13.67
CA SER A 154 -5.43 -0.43 -13.53
C SER A 154 -4.35 -1.24 -12.81
N ALA A 155 -4.77 -2.21 -12.00
CA ALA A 155 -3.91 -3.23 -11.41
C ALA A 155 -4.28 -4.58 -12.05
N GLU A 156 -3.27 -5.34 -12.46
CA GLU A 156 -3.46 -6.66 -13.08
C GLU A 156 -2.72 -7.78 -12.33
N ASN A 157 -1.83 -7.41 -11.40
CA ASN A 157 -1.16 -8.37 -10.53
C ASN A 157 -0.52 -7.69 -9.31
N GLY A 158 -0.32 -8.47 -8.24
CA GLY A 158 0.39 -8.06 -7.04
C GLY A 158 0.94 -9.26 -6.28
N SER A 159 1.75 -9.01 -5.25
CA SER A 159 2.35 -10.04 -4.40
C SER A 159 2.08 -9.78 -2.92
N GLY A 160 2.29 -10.81 -2.09
CA GLY A 160 2.04 -10.74 -0.65
C GLY A 160 0.56 -10.47 -0.37
N GLY A 161 0.27 -9.46 0.46
CA GLY A 161 -1.09 -8.99 0.74
C GLY A 161 -1.87 -8.50 -0.48
N PHE A 162 -1.20 -8.31 -1.63
CA PHE A 162 -1.82 -7.97 -2.92
C PHE A 162 -1.81 -9.15 -3.92
N GLY A 163 -1.63 -10.39 -3.48
CA GLY A 163 -1.69 -11.57 -4.35
C GLY A 163 -2.95 -11.58 -5.23
N GLY A 164 -2.75 -11.68 -6.56
CA GLY A 164 -3.83 -11.64 -7.55
C GLY A 164 -4.62 -10.33 -7.59
N ALA A 165 -4.01 -9.23 -7.16
CA ALA A 165 -4.67 -7.94 -7.14
C ALA A 165 -5.12 -7.51 -8.55
N THR A 166 -6.42 -7.34 -8.72
CA THR A 166 -7.03 -6.62 -9.83
C THR A 166 -7.64 -5.34 -9.31
N GLY A 167 -7.75 -4.30 -10.13
CA GLY A 167 -8.34 -3.05 -9.64
C GLY A 167 -8.27 -1.94 -10.65
N GLU A 168 -9.02 -0.88 -10.36
CA GLU A 168 -9.06 0.31 -11.19
C GLU A 168 -9.37 1.56 -10.37
N GLY A 169 -8.98 2.70 -10.92
CA GLY A 169 -9.33 3.98 -10.33
C GLY A 169 -8.65 5.18 -10.97
N THR A 170 -8.51 6.21 -10.16
CA THR A 170 -7.89 7.48 -10.54
C THR A 170 -6.72 7.83 -9.64
N MET A 171 -5.75 8.52 -10.23
CA MET A 171 -4.62 9.12 -9.55
C MET A 171 -4.60 10.62 -9.86
N GLU A 172 -4.46 11.43 -8.82
CA GLU A 172 -4.20 12.86 -8.95
C GLU A 172 -2.79 13.18 -8.48
N ILE A 173 -2.09 14.01 -9.25
CA ILE A 173 -0.73 14.45 -8.98
C ILE A 173 -0.70 15.97 -8.88
N ARG A 174 -0.12 16.48 -7.79
CA ARG A 174 0.18 17.90 -7.61
C ARG A 174 1.68 18.10 -7.54
N TYR A 175 2.23 18.83 -8.51
CA TYR A 175 3.65 19.17 -8.57
C TYR A 175 3.94 20.49 -7.87
N SER A 176 5.09 20.55 -7.21
CA SER A 176 5.64 21.77 -6.62
C SER A 176 7.12 21.85 -7.01
N PRO A 177 7.45 22.53 -8.13
CA PRO A 177 8.80 22.56 -8.67
C PRO A 177 9.76 23.28 -7.71
N ARG A 178 11.03 22.84 -7.72
CA ARG A 178 12.12 23.46 -6.97
C ARG A 178 13.12 24.11 -7.93
N ARG A 179 13.82 25.15 -7.46
CA ARG A 179 14.85 25.85 -8.23
C ARG A 179 16.17 25.04 -8.33
N ASN A 180 16.50 24.29 -7.29
CA ASN A 180 17.71 23.46 -7.27
C ASN A 180 17.41 22.09 -7.86
N MET A 181 18.08 21.75 -8.97
CA MET A 181 17.91 20.50 -9.69
C MET A 181 19.09 19.57 -9.44
N LEU A 182 18.83 18.27 -9.49
CA LEU A 182 19.88 17.25 -9.54
C LEU A 182 20.57 17.29 -10.91
N LYS A 183 21.85 16.92 -10.96
CA LYS A 183 22.63 16.88 -12.20
C LYS A 183 21.92 15.99 -13.23
N GLY A 184 21.68 16.51 -14.43
CA GLY A 184 21.02 15.79 -15.53
C GLY A 184 19.48 15.82 -15.50
N ALA A 185 18.85 16.38 -14.45
CA ALA A 185 17.41 16.61 -14.44
C ALA A 185 17.07 17.90 -15.18
N THR A 186 16.05 17.87 -16.03
CA THR A 186 15.48 19.06 -16.68
C THR A 186 14.49 19.77 -15.76
N ARG A 187 13.84 19.02 -14.85
CA ARG A 187 12.93 19.55 -13.82
C ARG A 187 13.03 18.68 -12.57
N ALA A 188 12.86 19.28 -11.41
CA ALA A 188 12.77 18.54 -10.16
C ALA A 188 11.88 19.28 -9.15
N GLY A 189 11.41 18.57 -8.14
CA GLY A 189 10.67 19.18 -7.05
C GLY A 189 10.01 18.18 -6.13
N THR A 190 8.97 18.64 -5.46
CA THR A 190 8.11 17.83 -4.59
C THR A 190 6.80 17.52 -5.27
N VAL A 191 6.18 16.42 -4.86
CA VAL A 191 4.91 15.96 -5.40
C VAL A 191 4.00 15.48 -4.27
N SER A 192 2.70 15.70 -4.43
CA SER A 192 1.66 15.05 -3.64
C SER A 192 0.78 14.22 -4.55
N ILE A 193 0.49 12.98 -4.15
CA ILE A 193 -0.29 12.02 -4.93
C ILE A 193 -1.48 11.55 -4.12
N ILE A 194 -2.63 11.49 -4.78
CA ILE A 194 -3.86 10.92 -4.25
C ILE A 194 -4.28 9.79 -5.17
N LEU A 195 -4.37 8.58 -4.64
CA LEU A 195 -4.96 7.42 -5.32
C LEU A 195 -6.37 7.22 -4.79
N LYS A 196 -7.32 6.97 -5.68
CA LYS A 196 -8.68 6.57 -5.37
C LYS A 196 -9.11 5.47 -6.31
N GLY A 197 -9.86 4.49 -5.83
CA GLY A 197 -10.42 3.45 -6.67
C GLY A 197 -10.78 2.22 -5.87
N GLN A 198 -10.62 1.06 -6.47
CA GLN A 198 -10.83 -0.22 -5.82
C GLN A 198 -9.73 -1.19 -6.24
N ILE A 199 -9.27 -1.98 -5.27
CA ILE A 199 -8.40 -3.13 -5.50
C ILE A 199 -9.19 -4.35 -5.03
N VAL A 200 -9.04 -5.50 -5.65
CA VAL A 200 -9.65 -6.77 -5.25
C VAL A 200 -8.55 -7.81 -5.30
N THR A 201 -8.39 -8.61 -4.26
CA THR A 201 -7.33 -9.62 -4.16
C THR A 201 -7.94 -11.02 -4.14
N ASP A 202 -7.15 -12.04 -4.48
CA ASP A 202 -7.62 -13.44 -4.55
C ASP A 202 -8.17 -13.96 -3.21
N ASN A 203 -7.76 -13.35 -2.10
CA ASN A 203 -8.26 -13.69 -0.77
C ASN A 203 -9.69 -13.17 -0.50
N GLY A 204 -10.36 -12.58 -1.50
CA GLY A 204 -11.73 -12.08 -1.40
C GLY A 204 -11.90 -10.86 -0.48
N VAL A 205 -10.79 -10.31 0.03
CA VAL A 205 -10.77 -9.26 1.03
C VAL A 205 -9.89 -8.13 0.53
N SER A 206 -10.54 -7.08 0.05
CA SER A 206 -9.89 -5.80 -0.17
C SER A 206 -10.03 -4.88 1.04
N ASN A 207 -8.95 -4.16 1.37
CA ASN A 207 -8.82 -3.15 2.43
C ASN A 207 -8.89 -3.61 3.90
N LEU A 208 -8.62 -4.89 4.22
CA LEU A 208 -8.42 -5.28 5.62
C LEU A 208 -6.94 -5.48 5.93
N LEU A 209 -6.45 -4.65 6.84
CA LEU A 209 -5.22 -4.91 7.59
C LEU A 209 -5.43 -6.19 8.41
N THR A 210 -5.04 -7.35 7.88
CA THR A 210 -5.00 -8.59 8.66
C THR A 210 -3.78 -8.54 9.57
N ILE A 211 -4.00 -8.22 10.84
CA ILE A 211 -2.99 -8.42 11.88
C ILE A 211 -3.02 -9.93 12.18
N SER A 212 -2.02 -10.69 11.72
CA SER A 212 -1.89 -12.10 12.11
C SER A 212 -1.63 -12.20 13.62
N PRO A 213 -2.26 -13.15 14.33
CA PRO A 213 -2.02 -13.42 15.75
C PRO A 213 -0.63 -14.00 16.02
#